data_AF-A0A3S5AEX9-F1
#
_entry.id   AF-A0A3S5AEX9-F1
#
_cell.length_a   1.000
_cell.length_b   1.000
_cell.length_c   1.000
_cell.angle_alpha   90.00
_cell.angle_beta   90.00
_cell.angle_gamma   90.00
#
_symmetry.space_group_name_H-M   'P 1'
#
loop_
_entity.id
_entity.type
_entity.pdbx_description
1 polymer ?
#
loop_
_entity_poly.entity_id
_entity_poly.type
_entity_poly.pdbx_seq_one_letter_code
_entity_poly.pdbx_strand_id
1 'polypeptide(L)'
;MRHVKGKCVAGRKGISYRSIIGLTKRPAKCQCVWARINLGQEICGCPPDKEKQKCRHDGQMMIKSTIKYHVSPQRCTAVFQKAEISPCAGQTQLFWVKFGSCDRLTCLKTRVIFKRVSEACKCVVKSLSVTEAKGDKRRLSCHFTGVGTSRKFATTVGFTLSDGMTQTIVLKKSVGANMQPSNV
;
A
#
# COMPACT_ATOMS: atom_id res chain seq x y z
N MET A 1 31.39 23.74 -38.62
CA MET A 1 29.91 23.79 -38.67
C MET A 1 29.40 23.84 -37.23
N ARG A 2 28.41 24.69 -36.92
CA ARG A 2 27.83 24.78 -35.56
C ARG A 2 26.38 24.30 -35.59
N HIS A 3 25.94 23.59 -34.56
CA HIS A 3 24.55 23.16 -34.43
C HIS A 3 23.84 24.00 -33.38
N VAL A 4 22.63 24.44 -33.73
CA VAL A 4 21.74 25.20 -32.85
C VAL A 4 20.43 24.43 -32.77
N LYS A 5 20.01 24.10 -31.55
CA LYS A 5 18.72 23.45 -31.31
C LYS A 5 17.64 24.51 -31.15
N GLY A 6 16.58 24.39 -31.94
CA GLY A 6 15.41 25.26 -31.83
C GLY A 6 14.57 24.97 -30.57
N LYS A 7 13.50 25.75 -30.40
CA LYS A 7 12.51 25.51 -29.34
C LYS A 7 11.78 24.19 -29.58
N CYS A 8 11.39 23.53 -28.49
CA CYS A 8 10.54 22.34 -28.55
C CYS A 8 9.09 22.77 -28.78
N VAL A 9 8.48 22.26 -29.85
CA VAL A 9 7.12 22.61 -30.27
C VAL A 9 6.25 21.36 -30.19
N ALA A 10 5.07 21.50 -29.62
CA ALA A 10 4.10 20.42 -29.53
C ALA A 10 3.64 19.99 -30.92
N GLY A 11 3.78 18.70 -31.23
CA GLY A 11 3.29 18.07 -32.45
C GLY A 11 2.00 17.28 -32.21
N ARG A 12 1.67 16.40 -33.16
CA ARG A 12 0.47 15.56 -33.08
C ARG A 12 0.66 14.44 -32.04
N LYS A 13 -0.45 14.01 -31.42
CA LYS A 13 -0.50 12.90 -30.44
C LYS A 13 0.39 13.09 -29.20
N GLY A 14 0.70 14.34 -28.83
CA GLY A 14 1.51 14.66 -27.65
C GLY A 14 3.02 14.47 -27.83
N ILE A 15 3.50 14.18 -29.05
CA ILE A 15 4.93 14.13 -29.35
C ILE A 15 5.39 15.53 -29.71
N SER A 16 6.47 16.01 -29.10
CA SER A 16 7.04 17.34 -29.37
C SER A 16 8.34 17.22 -30.15
N TYR A 17 8.57 18.17 -31.06
CA TYR A 17 9.70 18.19 -31.98
C TYR A 17 10.46 19.51 -31.89
N ARG A 18 11.76 19.48 -32.17
CA ARG A 18 12.57 20.69 -32.35
C ARG A 18 13.42 20.60 -33.60
N SER A 19 13.57 21.73 -34.29
CA SER A 19 14.43 21.81 -35.46
C SER A 19 15.90 21.85 -35.07
N ILE A 20 16.73 21.16 -35.83
CA ILE A 20 18.19 21.22 -35.74
C ILE A 20 18.67 22.12 -36.86
N ILE A 21 19.28 23.25 -36.50
CA ILE A 21 19.79 24.24 -37.45
C ILE A 21 21.31 24.19 -37.46
N GLY A 22 21.89 24.01 -38.63
CA GLY A 22 23.31 24.16 -38.88
C GLY A 22 23.64 25.61 -39.23
N LEU A 23 24.73 26.12 -38.67
CA LEU A 23 25.36 27.36 -39.13
C LEU A 23 26.64 26.99 -39.89
N THR A 24 26.68 27.39 -41.15
CA THR A 24 27.83 27.20 -42.03
C THR A 24 28.25 28.53 -42.63
N LYS A 25 29.56 28.74 -42.83
CA LYS A 25 30.06 29.94 -43.51
C LYS A 25 29.87 29.76 -45.00
N ARG A 26 29.23 30.73 -45.66
CA ARG A 26 29.11 30.77 -47.12
C ARG A 26 29.58 32.13 -47.64
N PRO A 27 30.23 32.16 -48.81
CA PRO A 27 30.54 33.42 -49.47
C PRO A 27 29.24 34.09 -49.92
N ALA A 28 29.06 35.36 -49.56
CA ALA A 28 28.00 36.23 -50.06
C ALA A 28 28.53 37.66 -50.14
N LYS A 29 28.39 38.32 -51.30
CA LYS A 29 28.88 39.71 -51.53
C LYS A 29 30.35 39.90 -51.11
N CYS A 30 31.23 39.02 -51.59
CA CYS A 30 32.68 39.02 -51.29
C CYS A 30 33.05 38.89 -49.79
N GLN A 31 32.11 38.52 -48.93
CA GLN A 31 32.35 38.28 -47.51
C GLN A 31 31.89 36.88 -47.09
N CYS A 32 32.52 36.33 -46.06
CA CYS A 32 32.10 35.07 -45.46
C CYS A 32 31.05 35.33 -44.37
N VAL A 33 29.79 35.06 -44.69
CA VAL A 33 28.67 35.25 -43.76
C VAL A 33 28.15 33.91 -43.23
N TRP A 34 27.54 33.92 -42.05
CA TRP A 34 26.88 32.74 -41.50
C TRP A 34 25.53 32.51 -42.17
N ALA A 35 25.38 31.38 -42.86
CA ALA A 35 24.12 30.92 -43.40
C ALA A 35 23.50 29.84 -42.51
N ARG A 36 22.18 29.92 -42.31
CA ARG A 36 21.39 28.88 -41.64
C ARG A 36 21.03 27.79 -42.64
N ILE A 37 21.25 26.55 -42.25
CA ILE A 37 20.81 25.36 -42.99
C ILE A 37 19.97 24.49 -42.06
N ASN A 38 18.86 23.97 -42.54
CA ASN A 38 18.04 23.02 -41.77
C ASN A 38 18.68 21.63 -41.88
N LEU A 39 19.06 21.06 -40.74
CA LEU A 39 19.65 19.71 -40.67
C LEU A 39 18.61 18.64 -40.38
N GLY A 40 17.41 19.04 -39.99
CA GLY A 40 16.29 18.15 -39.73
C GLY A 40 15.54 18.51 -38.46
N GLN A 41 14.81 17.54 -37.92
CA GLN A 41 14.06 17.64 -36.69
C GLN A 41 14.37 16.44 -35.80
N GLU A 42 14.39 16.64 -34.49
CA GLU A 42 14.47 15.56 -33.50
C GLU A 42 13.30 15.65 -32.52
N ILE A 43 12.94 14.50 -31.96
CA ILE A 43 11.95 14.45 -30.87
C ILE A 43 12.58 15.05 -29.61
N CYS A 44 11.84 15.94 -28.96
CA CYS A 44 12.25 16.60 -27.72
C CYS A 44 11.25 16.39 -26.58
N GLY A 45 10.07 15.83 -26.85
CA GLY A 45 9.08 15.50 -25.82
C GLY A 45 8.19 14.34 -26.24
N CYS A 46 7.78 13.54 -25.26
CA CYS A 46 6.92 12.38 -25.45
C CYS A 46 5.52 12.62 -24.88
N PRO A 47 4.53 11.79 -25.26
CA PRO A 47 3.19 11.87 -24.72
C PRO A 47 3.18 11.71 -23.20
N PRO A 48 2.16 12.24 -22.51
CA PRO A 48 2.03 12.07 -21.07
C PRO A 48 1.87 10.59 -20.71
N ASP A 49 2.32 10.26 -19.50
CA ASP A 49 2.23 8.92 -18.94
C ASP A 49 0.77 8.47 -18.84
N LYS A 50 0.53 7.18 -19.06
CA LYS A 50 -0.80 6.57 -18.95
C LYS A 50 -0.85 5.65 -17.76
N GLU A 51 -1.82 5.88 -16.87
CA GLU A 51 -2.03 5.05 -15.69
C GLU A 51 -3.34 4.27 -15.78
N LYS A 52 -3.30 3.02 -15.34
CA LYS A 52 -4.48 2.18 -15.14
C LYS A 52 -4.35 1.47 -13.80
N GLN A 53 -5.48 1.31 -13.11
CA GLN A 53 -5.54 0.59 -11.85
C GLN A 53 -6.55 -0.55 -11.97
N LYS A 54 -6.21 -1.70 -11.39
CA LYS A 54 -7.10 -2.86 -11.33
C LYS A 54 -7.04 -3.52 -9.97
N CYS A 55 -8.19 -3.94 -9.48
CA CYS A 55 -8.32 -4.72 -8.27
C CYS A 55 -8.02 -6.19 -8.51
N ARG A 56 -7.33 -6.83 -7.56
CA ARG A 56 -7.07 -8.27 -7.56
C ARG A 56 -7.26 -8.82 -6.14
N HIS A 57 -7.51 -10.14 -6.05
CA HIS A 57 -7.69 -10.86 -4.79
C HIS A 57 -8.82 -10.25 -3.94
N ASP A 58 -10.02 -10.13 -4.51
CA ASP A 58 -11.21 -9.59 -3.84
C ASP A 58 -11.01 -8.20 -3.21
N GLY A 59 -10.14 -7.40 -3.84
CA GLY A 59 -9.84 -6.05 -3.43
C GLY A 59 -8.78 -5.94 -2.33
N GLN A 60 -8.10 -7.03 -1.97
CA GLN A 60 -6.97 -6.97 -1.05
C GLN A 60 -5.75 -6.27 -1.68
N MET A 61 -5.61 -6.34 -3.00
CA MET A 61 -4.47 -5.81 -3.74
C MET A 61 -4.92 -4.93 -4.90
N MET A 62 -4.18 -3.84 -5.14
CA MET A 62 -4.35 -2.97 -6.29
C MET A 62 -3.13 -3.05 -7.20
N ILE A 63 -3.34 -3.42 -8.45
CA ILE A 63 -2.31 -3.39 -9.48
C ILE A 63 -2.36 -2.02 -10.15
N LYS A 64 -1.30 -1.24 -9.98
CA LYS A 64 -1.07 -0.01 -10.73
C LYS A 64 -0.18 -0.31 -11.94
N SER A 65 -0.72 -0.11 -13.13
CA SER A 65 -0.02 -0.25 -14.40
C SER A 65 0.22 1.13 -14.99
N THR A 66 1.47 1.53 -15.15
CA THR A 66 1.88 2.82 -15.70
C THR A 66 2.68 2.59 -16.98
N ILE A 67 2.31 3.27 -18.06
CA ILE A 67 3.12 3.37 -19.28
C ILE A 67 3.84 4.70 -19.22
N LYS A 68 5.17 4.64 -19.06
CA LYS A 68 6.05 5.80 -19.12
C LYS A 68 6.67 5.91 -20.51
N TYR A 69 6.95 7.13 -20.95
CA TYR A 69 7.61 7.35 -22.24
C TYR A 69 8.99 7.99 -22.06
N HIS A 70 10.01 7.33 -22.59
CA HIS A 70 11.36 7.89 -22.65
C HIS A 70 11.63 8.51 -24.01
N VAL A 71 12.13 9.76 -23.99
CA VAL A 71 12.53 10.48 -25.20
C VAL A 71 13.82 9.87 -25.75
N SER A 72 13.79 9.50 -27.02
CA SER A 72 14.99 9.21 -27.82
C SER A 72 14.96 10.08 -29.08
N PRO A 73 16.11 10.33 -29.74
CA PRO A 73 16.19 11.30 -30.85
C PRO A 73 15.18 11.05 -31.99
N GLN A 74 14.84 9.78 -32.23
CA GLN A 74 13.97 9.34 -33.33
C GLN A 74 12.60 8.81 -32.89
N ARG A 75 12.43 8.41 -31.63
CA ARG A 75 11.18 7.82 -31.14
C ARG A 75 10.97 7.99 -29.65
N CYS A 76 9.72 7.85 -29.22
CA CYS A 76 9.37 7.68 -27.82
C CYS A 76 9.30 6.19 -27.50
N THR A 77 10.11 5.75 -26.54
CA THR A 77 10.11 4.35 -26.11
C THR A 77 9.16 4.20 -24.93
N ALA A 78 8.12 3.38 -25.10
CA ALA A 78 7.18 3.07 -24.03
C ALA A 78 7.79 2.02 -23.09
N VAL A 79 7.79 2.32 -21.79
CA VAL A 79 8.20 1.40 -20.73
C VAL A 79 6.98 1.10 -19.88
N PHE A 80 6.58 -0.17 -19.87
CA PHE A 80 5.48 -0.64 -19.05
C PHE A 80 6.00 -0.96 -17.64
N GLN A 81 5.44 -0.29 -16.65
CA GLN A 81 5.72 -0.52 -15.24
C GLN A 81 4.46 -1.06 -14.58
N LYS A 82 4.60 -2.15 -13.82
CA LYS A 82 3.52 -2.74 -13.03
C LYS A 82 3.97 -2.78 -11.59
N ALA A 83 3.17 -2.22 -10.70
CA ALA A 83 3.38 -2.25 -9.27
C ALA A 83 2.16 -2.87 -8.59
N GLU A 84 2.42 -3.78 -7.66
CA GLU A 84 1.40 -4.29 -6.76
C GLU A 84 1.42 -3.43 -5.49
N ILE A 85 0.29 -2.79 -5.20
CA ILE A 85 0.15 -1.83 -4.13
C ILE A 85 -0.94 -2.34 -3.20
N SER A 86 -0.62 -2.49 -1.92
CA SER A 86 -1.65 -2.67 -0.89
C SER A 86 -2.42 -1.35 -0.75
N PRO A 87 -3.76 -1.35 -0.79
CA PRO A 87 -4.58 -0.17 -0.55
C PRO A 87 -4.30 0.55 0.76
N CYS A 88 -3.78 -0.17 1.76
CA CYS A 88 -3.37 0.39 3.05
C CYS A 88 -1.88 0.80 3.11
N ALA A 89 -1.12 0.68 2.02
CA ALA A 89 0.27 1.10 1.98
C ALA A 89 0.40 2.62 2.20
N GLY A 90 1.31 3.03 3.09
CA GLY A 90 1.53 4.44 3.44
C GLY A 90 0.51 5.03 4.43
N GLN A 91 -0.54 4.28 4.78
CA GLN A 91 -1.45 4.68 5.85
C GLN A 91 -0.89 4.21 7.20
N THR A 92 -0.85 5.09 8.21
CA THR A 92 -0.46 4.71 9.57
C THR A 92 -1.31 3.53 10.03
N GLN A 93 -0.68 2.46 10.52
CA GLN A 93 -1.43 1.34 11.10
C GLN A 93 -2.24 1.87 12.28
N LEU A 94 -3.56 1.90 12.11
CA LEU A 94 -4.48 2.21 13.19
C LEU A 94 -4.72 0.90 13.94
N PHE A 95 -4.19 0.80 15.15
CA PHE A 95 -4.51 -0.26 16.10
C PHE A 95 -4.94 0.40 17.41
N TRP A 96 -6.24 0.52 17.61
CA TRP A 96 -6.79 0.98 18.89
C TRP A 96 -7.69 -0.10 19.49
N VAL A 97 -7.75 -0.13 20.82
CA VAL A 97 -8.57 -1.08 21.57
C VAL A 97 -9.48 -0.29 22.50
N LYS A 98 -10.79 -0.45 22.33
CA LYS A 98 -11.79 0.05 23.27
C LYS A 98 -12.17 -1.07 24.22
N PHE A 99 -11.92 -0.89 25.50
CA PHE A 99 -12.34 -1.84 26.52
C PHE A 99 -13.79 -1.54 26.90
N GLY A 100 -14.65 -2.55 26.80
CA GLY A 100 -15.99 -2.51 27.35
C GLY A 100 -15.98 -2.77 28.86
N SER A 101 -17.11 -2.45 29.49
CA SER A 101 -17.37 -2.78 30.88
C SER A 101 -17.37 -4.30 31.09
N CYS A 102 -16.99 -4.75 32.29
CA CYS A 102 -17.17 -6.14 32.67
C CYS A 102 -18.65 -6.37 33.00
N ASP A 103 -19.24 -7.39 32.40
CA ASP A 103 -20.55 -7.87 32.84
C ASP A 103 -20.40 -8.51 34.23
N ARG A 104 -21.23 -8.06 35.17
CA ARG A 104 -21.20 -8.53 36.57
C ARG A 104 -21.79 -9.92 36.72
N LEU A 105 -22.68 -10.36 35.83
CA LEU A 105 -23.32 -11.67 35.92
C LEU A 105 -22.44 -12.75 35.26
N THR A 106 -21.88 -12.45 34.10
CA THR A 106 -21.14 -13.44 33.30
C THR A 106 -19.62 -13.38 33.51
N CYS A 107 -19.10 -12.36 34.21
CA CYS A 107 -17.66 -12.08 34.34
C CYS A 107 -16.93 -11.98 32.98
N LEU A 108 -17.69 -11.70 31.91
CA LEU A 108 -17.15 -11.51 30.57
C LEU A 108 -16.74 -10.06 30.37
N LYS A 109 -15.61 -9.88 29.70
CA LYS A 109 -15.15 -8.55 29.27
C LYS A 109 -15.05 -8.52 27.76
N THR A 110 -15.75 -7.57 27.15
CA THR A 110 -15.68 -7.33 25.71
C THR A 110 -14.59 -6.30 25.44
N ARG A 111 -13.72 -6.56 24.47
CA ARG A 111 -12.81 -5.56 23.89
C ARG A 111 -13.11 -5.41 22.41
N VAL A 112 -13.17 -4.18 21.93
CA VAL A 112 -13.37 -3.87 20.51
C VAL A 112 -12.04 -3.39 19.95
N ILE A 113 -11.47 -4.17 19.04
CA ILE A 113 -10.21 -3.90 18.36
C ILE A 113 -10.54 -3.30 17.01
N PHE A 114 -9.99 -2.13 16.70
CA PHE A 114 -10.18 -1.54 15.39
C PHE A 114 -8.87 -1.61 14.62
N LYS A 115 -8.97 -2.04 13.37
CA LYS A 115 -7.84 -2.20 12.47
C LYS A 115 -8.19 -1.70 11.07
N ARG A 116 -7.18 -1.20 10.37
CA ARG A 116 -7.27 -0.95 8.93
C ARG A 116 -7.13 -2.26 8.16
N VAL A 117 -8.04 -2.51 7.24
CA VAL A 117 -8.02 -3.66 6.35
C VAL A 117 -8.24 -3.22 4.91
N SER A 118 -7.67 -4.00 4.00
CA SER A 118 -7.85 -3.82 2.57
C SER A 118 -9.14 -4.54 2.15
N GLU A 119 -10.09 -3.81 1.59
CA GLU A 119 -11.36 -4.34 1.10
C GLU A 119 -11.80 -3.54 -0.13
N ALA A 120 -12.17 -4.23 -1.21
CA ALA A 120 -12.58 -3.61 -2.46
C ALA A 120 -11.60 -2.52 -2.97
N CYS A 121 -10.28 -2.76 -2.83
CA CYS A 121 -9.19 -1.83 -3.15
C CYS A 121 -9.18 -0.52 -2.36
N LYS A 122 -9.87 -0.48 -1.22
CA LYS A 122 -9.86 0.66 -0.31
C LYS A 122 -9.30 0.21 1.01
N CYS A 123 -8.62 1.13 1.68
CA CYS A 123 -8.25 0.91 3.08
C CYS A 123 -9.39 1.41 3.96
N VAL A 124 -10.08 0.47 4.62
CA VAL A 124 -11.23 0.76 5.49
C VAL A 124 -10.91 0.37 6.93
N VAL A 125 -11.60 0.99 7.89
CA VAL A 125 -11.49 0.61 9.30
C VAL A 125 -12.57 -0.42 9.62
N LYS A 126 -12.17 -1.58 10.12
CA LYS A 126 -13.08 -2.60 10.66
C LYS A 126 -12.86 -2.77 12.16
N SER A 127 -13.94 -3.05 12.88
CA SER A 127 -13.92 -3.41 14.30
C SER A 127 -14.12 -4.90 14.49
N LEU A 128 -13.36 -5.50 15.41
CA LEU A 128 -13.50 -6.86 15.88
C LEU A 128 -13.83 -6.84 17.37
N SER A 129 -14.98 -7.38 17.75
CA SER A 129 -15.36 -7.56 19.16
C SER A 129 -14.88 -8.92 19.64
N VAL A 130 -14.05 -8.91 20.68
CA VAL A 130 -13.55 -10.12 21.33
C VAL A 130 -14.10 -10.14 22.75
N THR A 131 -14.82 -11.20 23.09
CA THR A 131 -15.32 -11.43 24.45
C THR A 131 -14.40 -12.45 25.12
N GLU A 132 -13.73 -12.04 26.19
CA GLU A 132 -12.86 -12.91 26.96
C GLU A 132 -13.50 -13.18 28.33
N ALA A 133 -13.56 -14.45 28.72
CA ALA A 133 -13.77 -14.81 30.11
C ALA A 133 -12.52 -14.42 30.91
N LYS A 134 -12.70 -13.96 32.14
CA LYS A 134 -11.60 -13.63 33.05
C LYS A 134 -10.69 -14.85 33.29
N GLY A 135 -9.66 -14.98 32.46
CA GLY A 135 -8.56 -15.92 32.65
C GLY A 135 -7.68 -15.39 33.78
N ASP A 136 -7.68 -16.10 34.89
CA ASP A 136 -6.86 -15.91 36.07
C ASP A 136 -5.39 -15.58 35.72
N LYS A 137 -4.97 -14.33 35.95
CA LYS A 137 -3.65 -13.93 36.49
C LYS A 137 -3.53 -12.41 36.61
N ARG A 138 -3.68 -11.95 37.85
CA ARG A 138 -3.11 -10.73 38.47
C ARG A 138 -3.45 -9.38 37.81
N ARG A 139 -4.13 -8.54 38.59
CA ARG A 139 -4.61 -7.15 38.34
C ARG A 139 -5.88 -7.05 37.49
N LEU A 140 -7.02 -7.02 38.18
CA LEU A 140 -8.11 -6.02 38.07
C LEU A 140 -9.37 -6.62 38.71
N SER A 141 -9.77 -6.06 39.85
CA SER A 141 -10.87 -6.53 40.70
C SER A 141 -12.21 -6.38 39.99
N CYS A 142 -12.93 -7.49 39.84
CA CYS A 142 -14.38 -7.47 39.89
C CYS A 142 -14.66 -8.07 41.26
N HIS A 143 -15.00 -7.22 42.23
CA HIS A 143 -15.38 -7.73 43.54
C HIS A 143 -16.69 -8.49 43.38
N PHE A 144 -16.61 -9.80 43.53
CA PHE A 144 -17.75 -10.66 43.81
C PHE A 144 -17.78 -10.86 45.32
N THR A 145 -18.70 -10.19 46.02
CA THR A 145 -19.08 -10.55 47.38
C THR A 145 -20.14 -11.63 47.27
N GLY A 146 -19.71 -12.87 47.05
CA GLY A 146 -20.60 -14.02 46.95
C GLY A 146 -19.81 -15.30 47.14
N VAL A 147 -19.98 -15.91 48.32
CA VAL A 147 -19.38 -17.20 48.70
C VAL A 147 -20.00 -18.30 47.83
N GLY A 148 -19.18 -18.99 47.02
CA GLY A 148 -19.64 -20.11 46.19
C GLY A 148 -18.47 -20.88 45.58
N THR A 149 -18.48 -22.19 45.73
CA THR A 149 -17.37 -23.13 45.57
C THR A 149 -16.89 -23.36 44.12
N SER A 150 -15.58 -23.64 44.00
CA SER A 150 -14.77 -23.90 42.80
C SER A 150 -15.38 -24.84 41.74
N ARG A 151 -15.29 -24.45 40.46
CA ARG A 151 -15.18 -25.40 39.33
C ARG A 151 -14.11 -24.92 38.32
N LYS A 152 -13.30 -25.86 37.84
CA LYS A 152 -12.33 -25.66 36.75
C LYS A 152 -13.10 -25.44 35.45
N PHE A 153 -12.88 -24.31 34.76
CA PHE A 153 -13.48 -24.03 33.46
C PHE A 153 -12.43 -24.14 32.33
N ALA A 154 -12.79 -24.87 31.27
CA ALA A 154 -12.06 -24.89 30.01
C ALA A 154 -12.40 -23.62 29.21
N THR A 155 -11.39 -22.98 28.61
CA THR A 155 -11.57 -21.79 27.76
C THR A 155 -11.90 -22.23 26.34
N THR A 156 -13.15 -22.10 25.93
CA THR A 156 -13.57 -22.27 24.53
C THR A 156 -13.69 -20.88 23.90
N VAL A 157 -12.85 -20.58 22.90
CA VAL A 157 -12.93 -19.33 22.12
C VAL A 157 -13.78 -19.61 20.89
N GLY A 158 -15.02 -19.13 20.89
CA GLY A 158 -15.89 -19.14 19.71
C GLY A 158 -15.63 -17.89 18.86
N PHE A 159 -15.42 -18.07 17.56
CA PHE A 159 -15.29 -16.99 16.60
C PHE A 159 -16.57 -16.89 15.76
N THR A 160 -17.20 -15.72 15.74
CA THR A 160 -18.23 -15.38 14.75
C THR A 160 -17.66 -14.34 13.81
N LEU A 161 -17.28 -14.78 12.61
CA LEU A 161 -16.99 -13.89 11.49
C LEU A 161 -18.31 -13.41 10.89
N SER A 162 -18.34 -12.14 10.47
CA SER A 162 -19.52 -11.40 10.04
C SER A 162 -20.28 -11.98 8.84
N ASP A 163 -19.78 -13.07 8.23
CA ASP A 163 -20.37 -13.71 7.06
C ASP A 163 -20.99 -15.08 7.34
N GLY A 164 -21.34 -15.38 8.60
CA GLY A 164 -22.09 -16.61 8.95
C GLY A 164 -21.29 -17.91 8.87
N MET A 165 -19.98 -17.86 8.62
CA MET A 165 -19.09 -19.02 8.76
C MET A 165 -18.46 -19.06 10.15
N THR A 166 -18.91 -20.02 10.96
CA THR A 166 -18.32 -20.36 12.26
C THR A 166 -17.09 -21.25 12.02
N GLN A 167 -15.89 -20.77 12.34
CA GLN A 167 -14.71 -21.63 12.43
C GLN A 167 -14.35 -21.86 13.89
N THR A 168 -14.34 -23.13 14.30
CA THR A 168 -13.92 -23.57 15.62
C THR A 168 -12.45 -23.97 15.57
N ILE A 169 -11.56 -23.14 16.13
CA ILE A 169 -10.15 -23.50 16.28
C ILE A 169 -9.91 -23.91 17.74
N VAL A 170 -9.64 -25.19 17.95
CA VAL A 170 -9.27 -25.73 19.27
C VAL A 170 -7.78 -25.46 19.50
N LEU A 171 -7.46 -24.50 20.35
CA LEU A 171 -6.08 -24.28 20.80
C LEU A 171 -5.72 -25.33 21.87
N LYS A 172 -4.92 -26.34 21.51
CA LYS A 172 -4.28 -27.24 22.48
C LYS A 172 -3.17 -26.49 23.22
N LYS A 173 -3.28 -26.43 24.54
CA LYS A 173 -2.30 -25.82 25.44
C LYS A 173 -1.11 -26.78 25.61
N SER A 174 0.02 -26.51 24.97
CA SER A 174 1.30 -27.13 25.32
C SER A 174 1.87 -26.40 26.55
N VAL A 175 1.96 -27.10 27.67
CA VAL A 175 2.57 -26.61 28.91
C VAL A 175 4.07 -26.81 28.78
N GLY A 176 4.83 -25.72 28.61
CA GLY A 176 6.28 -25.71 28.78
C GLY A 176 6.64 -25.74 30.27
N ALA A 177 7.45 -26.71 30.67
CA ALA A 177 8.01 -26.82 32.01
C ALA A 177 9.26 -25.93 32.16
N ASN A 178 9.41 -25.41 33.38
CA ASN A 178 10.37 -24.43 33.86
C ASN A 178 11.85 -24.82 33.71
N MET A 179 12.70 -23.81 33.51
CA MET A 179 14.10 -23.79 33.96
C MET A 179 14.16 -23.77 35.50
N GLN A 180 15.10 -24.52 36.08
CA GLN A 180 15.66 -24.28 37.41
C GLN A 180 17.19 -24.17 37.29
N PRO A 181 17.86 -23.30 38.07
CA PRO A 181 19.30 -23.31 38.25
C PRO A 181 19.68 -23.97 39.59
N SER A 182 20.78 -24.74 39.63
CA SER A 182 21.55 -24.98 40.86
C SER A 182 22.90 -25.63 40.55
N ASN A 183 23.95 -25.02 41.10
CA ASN A 183 25.34 -25.50 41.15
C ASN A 183 25.45 -26.89 41.80
N VAL A 184 26.36 -27.72 41.27
CA VAL A 184 27.48 -28.37 41.98
C VAL A 184 28.67 -28.39 41.02
#